data_AF-A0A1M5UHA2-F1
#
_entry.id   AF-A0A1M5UHA2-F1
#
_cell.length_a   1.000
_cell.length_b   1.000
_cell.length_c   1.000
_cell.angle_alpha   90.00
_cell.angle_beta   90.00
_cell.angle_gamma   90.00
#
_symmetry.space_group_name_H-M   'P 1'
#
loop_
_entity.id
_entity.type
_entity.pdbx_description
1 polymer ?
#
loop_
_entity_poly.entity_id
_entity_poly.type
_entity_poly.pdbx_seq_one_letter_code
_entity_poly.pdbx_strand_id
1 'polypeptide(L)'
;MTEIITFIIGTIVGLVGGILPTILSNRREEKCLKREKLEELYKAITNWYNNASSVVIYLIPVFEKGYDWNTYYDQFTSHIENKGEHIRSEIIISLYFPSMQEPYNMLKKSVQELNSFIERKVKHEYTLGHDINQYREPCAKKFDTCNSNYDKLTSLLKNEASKLR
;
A
#
# COMPACT_ATOMS: atom_id res chain seq x y z
N MET A 1 46.35 15.64 43.39
CA MET A 1 46.20 14.75 42.21
C MET A 1 44.92 13.94 42.24
N THR A 2 44.50 13.46 43.42
CA THR A 2 43.28 12.66 43.62
C THR A 2 41.97 13.40 43.31
N GLU A 3 41.86 14.70 43.61
CA GLU A 3 40.63 15.48 43.37
C GLU A 3 40.30 15.73 41.89
N ILE A 4 41.33 15.80 41.03
CA ILE A 4 41.17 16.01 39.58
C ILE A 4 40.58 14.76 38.92
N ILE A 5 40.96 13.57 39.40
CA ILE A 5 40.48 12.29 38.88
C ILE A 5 38.98 12.11 39.20
N THR A 6 38.56 12.46 40.43
CA THR A 6 37.15 12.37 40.84
C THR A 6 36.24 13.30 40.04
N PHE A 7 36.74 14.51 39.71
CA PHE A 7 35.98 15.48 38.91
C PHE A 7 35.79 15.03 37.46
N ILE A 8 36.82 14.43 36.85
CA ILE A 8 36.78 13.89 35.48
C ILE A 8 35.84 12.68 35.39
N ILE A 9 35.86 11.78 36.39
CA ILE A 9 34.95 10.63 36.44
C ILE A 9 33.50 11.11 36.61
N GLY A 10 33.25 12.10 37.48
CA GLY A 10 31.92 12.67 37.70
C GLY A 10 31.32 13.34 36.45
N THR A 11 32.14 14.03 35.65
CA THR A 11 31.68 14.64 34.39
C THR A 11 31.40 13.62 33.30
N ILE A 12 32.19 12.55 33.18
CA ILE A 12 31.95 11.46 32.21
C ILE A 12 30.65 10.72 32.56
N VAL A 13 30.42 10.40 33.83
CA VAL A 13 29.18 9.73 34.27
C VAL A 13 27.96 10.63 34.11
N GLY A 14 28.07 11.94 34.39
CA GLY A 14 27.00 12.91 34.18
C GLY A 14 26.63 13.13 32.71
N LEU A 15 27.62 13.18 31.82
CA LEU A 15 27.40 13.30 30.37
C LEU A 15 26.78 12.03 29.78
N VAL A 16 27.26 10.85 30.16
CA VAL A 16 26.67 9.57 29.74
C VAL A 16 25.25 9.43 30.29
N GLY A 17 25.02 9.86 31.54
CA GLY A 17 23.71 9.83 32.20
C GLY A 17 22.67 10.78 31.61
N GLY A 18 23.06 11.91 31.01
CA GLY A 18 22.13 12.85 30.33
C GLY A 18 21.91 12.55 28.85
N ILE A 19 22.92 12.04 28.16
CA ILE A 19 22.86 11.76 26.71
C ILE A 19 22.10 10.47 26.43
N LEU A 20 22.32 9.40 27.21
CA LEU A 20 21.64 8.11 26.97
C LEU A 20 20.10 8.22 27.05
N PRO A 21 19.51 8.81 28.10
CA PRO A 21 18.05 8.91 28.21
C PRO A 21 17.44 9.71 27.06
N THR A 22 18.11 10.77 26.62
CA THR A 22 17.67 11.61 25.50
C THR A 22 17.71 10.84 24.18
N ILE A 23 18.81 10.11 23.92
CA ILE A 23 18.91 9.24 22.73
C ILE A 23 17.87 8.12 22.77
N LEU A 24 17.66 7.51 23.93
CA LEU A 24 16.68 6.43 24.11
C LEU A 24 15.23 6.94 23.95
N SER A 25 14.92 8.14 24.46
CA SER A 25 13.62 8.80 24.26
C SER A 25 13.38 9.09 22.79
N ASN A 26 14.35 9.71 22.11
CA ASN A 26 14.25 10.03 20.68
C ASN A 26 14.06 8.76 19.83
N ARG A 27 14.78 7.67 20.15
CA ARG A 27 14.59 6.37 19.47
C ARG A 27 13.21 5.75 19.72
N ARG A 28 12.66 5.92 20.92
CA ARG A 28 11.33 5.41 21.27
C ARG A 28 10.23 6.20 20.56
N GLU A 29 10.36 7.52 20.51
CA GLU A 29 9.45 8.40 19.78
C GLU A 29 9.50 8.13 18.27
N GLU A 30 10.70 7.97 17.70
CA GLU A 30 10.87 7.60 16.29
C GLU A 30 10.21 6.25 15.97
N LYS A 31 10.40 5.23 16.82
CA LYS A 31 9.74 3.93 16.67
C LYS A 31 8.21 4.04 16.76
N CYS A 32 7.69 4.84 17.68
CA CYS A 32 6.25 5.05 17.83
C CYS A 32 5.65 5.71 16.58
N LEU A 33 6.29 6.79 16.10
CA LEU A 33 5.87 7.48 14.88
C LEU A 33 5.93 6.54 13.66
N LYS A 34 7.01 5.76 13.51
CA LYS A 34 7.11 4.77 12.44
C LYS A 34 5.98 3.74 12.53
N ARG A 35 5.66 3.22 13.72
CA ARG A 35 4.54 2.28 13.89
C ARG A 35 3.21 2.89 13.44
N GLU A 36 2.91 4.12 13.89
CA GLU A 36 1.69 4.84 13.48
C GLU A 36 1.62 5.02 11.97
N LYS A 37 2.74 5.42 11.35
CA LYS A 37 2.81 5.58 9.89
C LYS A 37 2.72 4.26 9.14
N LEU A 38 3.21 3.16 9.71
CA LEU A 38 3.08 1.83 9.13
C LEU A 38 1.61 1.36 9.14
N GLU A 39 0.89 1.59 10.23
CA GLU A 39 -0.54 1.29 10.33
C GLU A 39 -1.37 2.14 9.37
N GLU A 40 -1.04 3.43 9.26
CA GLU A 40 -1.64 4.36 8.30
C GLU A 40 -1.41 3.89 6.86
N LEU A 41 -0.17 3.52 6.53
CA LEU A 41 0.21 3.00 5.22
C LEU A 41 -0.54 1.70 4.88
N TYR A 42 -0.62 0.77 5.83
CA TYR A 42 -1.33 -0.49 5.64
C TYR A 42 -2.82 -0.26 5.30
N LYS A 43 -3.49 0.63 6.05
CA LYS A 43 -4.88 1.00 5.79
C LYS A 43 -5.05 1.66 4.42
N ALA A 44 -4.18 2.61 4.09
CA ALA A 44 -4.23 3.33 2.82
C ALA A 44 -4.07 2.38 1.62
N ILE A 45 -3.06 1.50 1.64
CA ILE A 45 -2.84 0.50 0.58
C ILE A 45 -4.03 -0.47 0.49
N THR A 46 -4.53 -0.96 1.63
CA THR A 46 -5.66 -1.90 1.66
C THR A 46 -6.91 -1.28 1.04
N ASN A 47 -7.25 -0.06 1.43
CA ASN A 47 -8.42 0.65 0.91
C ASN A 47 -8.27 0.93 -0.58
N TRP A 48 -7.12 1.45 -1.01
CA TRP A 48 -6.84 1.70 -2.42
C TRP A 48 -6.92 0.40 -3.25
N TYR A 49 -6.34 -0.68 -2.76
CA TYR A 49 -6.37 -1.98 -3.43
C TYR A 49 -7.78 -2.56 -3.51
N ASN A 50 -8.54 -2.53 -2.43
CA ASN A 50 -9.92 -2.99 -2.41
C ASN A 50 -10.77 -2.24 -3.45
N ASN A 51 -10.63 -0.91 -3.50
CA ASN A 51 -11.31 -0.09 -4.51
C ASN A 51 -10.90 -0.48 -5.93
N ALA A 52 -9.60 -0.69 -6.18
CA ALA A 52 -9.11 -1.15 -7.48
C ALA A 52 -9.63 -2.55 -7.84
N SER A 53 -9.69 -3.47 -6.87
CA SER A 53 -10.16 -4.84 -7.07
C SER A 53 -11.67 -4.93 -7.35
N SER A 54 -12.45 -3.97 -6.84
CA SER A 54 -13.90 -3.92 -7.05
C SER A 54 -14.28 -3.87 -8.52
N VAL A 55 -13.40 -3.31 -9.36
CA VAL A 55 -13.57 -3.24 -10.83
C VAL A 55 -13.81 -4.63 -11.42
N VAL A 56 -13.15 -5.67 -10.90
CA VAL A 56 -13.30 -7.05 -11.39
C VAL A 56 -14.60 -7.67 -10.87
N ILE A 57 -14.93 -7.42 -9.59
CA ILE A 57 -16.15 -7.95 -8.96
C ILE A 57 -17.39 -7.48 -9.73
N TYR A 58 -17.47 -6.18 -10.02
CA TYR A 58 -18.58 -5.61 -10.79
C TYR A 58 -18.53 -5.97 -12.29
N LEU A 59 -17.38 -6.43 -12.81
CA LEU A 59 -17.29 -6.84 -14.22
C LEU A 59 -17.82 -8.27 -14.44
N ILE A 60 -17.85 -9.12 -13.41
CA ILE A 60 -18.30 -10.53 -13.52
C ILE A 60 -19.70 -10.63 -14.18
N PRO A 61 -20.73 -9.89 -13.73
CA PRO A 61 -22.06 -10.02 -14.33
C PRO A 61 -22.13 -9.49 -15.77
N VAL A 62 -21.19 -8.64 -16.21
CA VAL A 62 -21.12 -8.20 -17.62
C VAL A 62 -20.71 -9.36 -18.52
N PHE A 63 -19.74 -10.18 -18.08
CA PHE A 63 -19.37 -11.40 -18.81
C PHE A 63 -20.54 -12.39 -18.87
N GLU A 64 -21.27 -12.53 -17.78
CA GLU A 64 -22.41 -13.45 -17.64
C GLU A 64 -23.70 -12.92 -18.29
N LYS A 65 -23.66 -11.73 -18.93
CA LYS A 65 -24.81 -11.03 -19.52
C LYS A 65 -25.93 -10.75 -18.51
N GLY A 66 -25.60 -10.67 -17.22
CA GLY A 66 -26.50 -10.31 -16.14
C GLY A 66 -26.87 -8.83 -16.13
N TYR A 67 -25.98 -7.95 -16.61
CA TYR A 67 -26.30 -6.55 -16.93
C TYR A 67 -25.35 -5.95 -17.97
N ASP A 68 -25.67 -4.75 -18.44
CA ASP A 68 -24.90 -4.02 -19.45
C ASP A 68 -23.71 -3.22 -18.88
N TRP A 69 -22.86 -2.70 -19.77
CA TRP A 69 -21.68 -1.94 -19.37
C TRP A 69 -22.00 -0.65 -18.61
N ASN A 70 -23.16 -0.02 -18.87
CA ASN A 70 -23.56 1.20 -18.19
C ASN A 70 -23.91 0.91 -16.73
N THR A 71 -24.66 -0.17 -16.49
CA THR A 71 -24.98 -0.67 -15.14
C THR A 71 -23.71 -1.01 -14.37
N TYR A 72 -22.74 -1.66 -15.02
CA TYR A 72 -21.40 -1.87 -14.46
C TYR A 72 -20.73 -0.56 -14.04
N TYR A 73 -20.73 0.45 -14.91
CA TYR A 73 -20.07 1.72 -14.65
C TYR A 73 -20.73 2.49 -13.51
N ASP A 74 -22.06 2.48 -13.42
CA ASP A 74 -22.81 3.11 -12.33
C ASP A 74 -22.52 2.44 -10.98
N GLN A 75 -22.48 1.11 -10.93
CA GLN A 75 -22.12 0.36 -9.72
C GLN A 75 -20.66 0.57 -9.32
N PHE A 76 -19.75 0.53 -10.29
CA PHE A 76 -18.33 0.75 -10.03
C PHE A 76 -18.07 2.17 -9.51
N THR A 77 -18.60 3.20 -10.19
CA THR A 77 -18.34 4.60 -9.82
C THR A 77 -18.96 5.00 -8.50
N SER A 78 -20.14 4.47 -8.16
CA SER A 78 -20.75 4.68 -6.84
C SER A 78 -19.95 4.02 -5.69
N HIS A 79 -19.12 3.03 -5.99
CA HIS A 79 -18.28 2.33 -5.02
C HIS A 79 -16.89 2.98 -4.80
N ILE A 80 -16.43 3.85 -5.70
CA ILE A 80 -15.10 4.48 -5.57
C ILE A 80 -15.13 5.56 -4.49
N GLU A 81 -14.87 5.16 -3.25
CA GLU A 81 -14.60 6.07 -2.15
C GLU A 81 -13.09 6.28 -2.00
N ASN A 82 -12.63 7.53 -1.99
CA ASN A 82 -11.24 7.94 -1.69
C ASN A 82 -10.18 7.80 -2.81
N LYS A 83 -10.15 8.79 -3.70
CA LYS A 83 -9.07 9.02 -4.69
C LYS A 83 -7.69 9.35 -4.07
N GLY A 84 -7.64 9.69 -2.77
CA GLY A 84 -6.43 10.19 -2.10
C GLY A 84 -5.50 9.13 -1.50
N GLU A 85 -5.96 7.90 -1.32
CA GLU A 85 -5.20 6.87 -0.58
C GLU A 85 -3.90 6.45 -1.28
N HIS A 86 -3.91 6.46 -2.62
CA HIS A 86 -2.73 6.23 -3.44
C HIS A 86 -1.63 7.27 -3.19
N ILE A 87 -2.00 8.56 -3.17
CA ILE A 87 -1.07 9.68 -2.93
C ILE A 87 -0.54 9.61 -1.50
N ARG A 88 -1.42 9.34 -0.54
CA ARG A 88 -1.06 9.18 0.87
C ARG A 88 -0.04 8.06 1.06
N SER A 89 -0.24 6.92 0.39
CA SER A 89 0.69 5.78 0.44
C SER A 89 2.06 6.15 -0.13
N GLU A 90 2.12 6.88 -1.26
CA GLU A 90 3.39 7.35 -1.85
C GLU A 90 4.16 8.26 -0.88
N ILE A 91 3.48 9.21 -0.24
CA ILE A 91 4.10 10.11 0.73
C ILE A 91 4.66 9.33 1.93
N ILE A 92 3.88 8.42 2.51
CA ILE A 92 4.34 7.66 3.69
C ILE A 92 5.53 6.75 3.32
N ILE A 93 5.48 6.07 2.18
CA ILE A 93 6.57 5.20 1.72
C ILE A 93 7.85 6.02 1.52
N SER A 94 7.77 7.14 0.80
CA SER A 94 8.94 7.97 0.52
C SER A 94 9.61 8.54 1.78
N LEU A 95 8.83 8.91 2.80
CA LEU A 95 9.34 9.52 4.02
C LEU A 95 9.79 8.50 5.07
N TYR A 96 9.06 7.39 5.22
CA TYR A 96 9.23 6.49 6.37
C TYR A 96 9.67 5.07 6.00
N PHE A 97 9.33 4.59 4.79
CA PHE A 97 9.56 3.20 4.38
C PHE A 97 10.09 3.09 2.93
N PRO A 98 11.24 3.72 2.60
CA PRO A 98 11.72 3.77 1.22
C PRO A 98 12.00 2.39 0.62
N SER A 99 12.28 1.37 1.44
CA SER A 99 12.43 -0.02 1.00
C SER A 99 11.14 -0.63 0.42
N MET A 100 9.98 -0.05 0.71
CA MET A 100 8.68 -0.50 0.18
C MET A 100 8.35 0.10 -1.18
N GLN A 101 9.15 1.05 -1.68
CA GLN A 101 8.86 1.78 -2.92
C GLN A 101 8.75 0.87 -4.14
N GLU A 102 9.69 -0.06 -4.31
CA GLU A 102 9.69 -0.98 -5.45
C GLU A 102 8.48 -1.95 -5.40
N PRO A 103 8.22 -2.68 -4.29
CA PRO A 103 7.03 -3.51 -4.17
C PRO A 103 5.71 -2.74 -4.40
N TYR A 104 5.62 -1.51 -3.89
CA TYR A 104 4.46 -0.65 -4.12
C TYR A 104 4.29 -0.28 -5.59
N ASN A 105 5.39 0.08 -6.28
CA ASN A 105 5.37 0.39 -7.70
C ASN A 105 4.96 -0.82 -8.55
N MET A 106 5.37 -2.04 -8.16
CA MET A 106 4.93 -3.27 -8.83
C MET A 106 3.41 -3.46 -8.70
N LEU A 107 2.84 -3.27 -7.50
CA LEU A 107 1.40 -3.32 -7.29
C LEU A 107 0.68 -2.27 -8.14
N LYS A 108 1.12 -1.00 -8.06
CA LYS A 108 0.57 0.12 -8.85
C LYS A 108 0.56 -0.19 -10.34
N LYS A 109 1.67 -0.69 -10.87
CA LYS A 109 1.79 -1.07 -12.28
C LYS A 109 0.80 -2.17 -12.64
N SER A 110 0.69 -3.23 -11.84
CA SER A 110 -0.26 -4.32 -12.12
C SER A 110 -1.72 -3.85 -12.11
N VAL A 111 -2.11 -2.98 -11.18
CA VAL A 111 -3.45 -2.36 -11.14
C VAL A 111 -3.70 -1.51 -12.38
N GLN A 112 -2.74 -0.69 -12.79
CA GLN A 112 -2.84 0.12 -14.02
C GLN A 112 -2.97 -0.75 -15.27
N GLU A 113 -2.25 -1.87 -15.35
CA GLU A 113 -2.33 -2.81 -16.46
C GLU A 113 -3.67 -3.53 -16.52
N LEU A 114 -4.26 -3.90 -15.37
CA LEU A 114 -5.61 -4.46 -15.28
C LEU A 114 -6.66 -3.45 -15.76
N ASN A 115 -6.64 -2.23 -15.21
CA ASN A 115 -7.59 -1.18 -15.58
C ASN A 115 -7.48 -0.82 -17.08
N SER A 116 -6.25 -0.72 -17.59
CA SER A 116 -6.03 -0.45 -19.02
C SER A 116 -6.53 -1.59 -19.91
N PHE A 117 -6.41 -2.84 -19.46
CA PHE A 117 -6.92 -4.00 -20.20
C PHE A 117 -8.45 -3.98 -20.28
N ILE A 118 -9.12 -3.72 -19.16
CA ILE A 118 -10.58 -3.61 -19.08
C ILE A 118 -11.07 -2.47 -19.98
N GLU A 119 -10.54 -1.26 -19.82
CA GLU A 119 -11.00 -0.08 -20.56
C GLU A 119 -10.66 -0.10 -22.05
N ARG A 120 -9.51 -0.65 -22.45
CA ARG A 120 -9.06 -0.60 -23.85
C ARG A 120 -9.43 -1.82 -24.67
N LYS A 121 -9.56 -2.99 -24.04
CA LYS A 121 -9.88 -4.24 -24.75
C LYS A 121 -11.31 -4.67 -24.47
N VAL A 122 -11.65 -4.93 -23.21
CA VAL A 122 -12.96 -5.50 -22.87
C VAL A 122 -14.08 -4.54 -23.25
N LYS A 123 -13.97 -3.27 -22.83
CA LYS A 123 -14.95 -2.23 -23.17
C LYS A 123 -15.06 -2.01 -24.67
N HIS A 124 -13.93 -1.94 -25.37
CA HIS A 124 -13.91 -1.70 -26.81
C HIS A 124 -14.68 -2.78 -27.56
N GLU A 125 -14.38 -4.05 -27.28
CA GLU A 125 -15.05 -5.19 -27.91
C GLU A 125 -16.52 -5.27 -27.52
N TYR A 126 -16.85 -4.98 -26.25
CA TYR A 126 -18.24 -4.88 -25.80
C TYR A 126 -19.00 -3.82 -26.61
N THR A 127 -18.42 -2.63 -26.82
CA THR A 127 -19.07 -1.53 -27.57
C THR A 127 -19.27 -1.84 -29.05
N LEU A 128 -18.48 -2.77 -29.61
CA LEU A 128 -18.67 -3.29 -30.97
C LEU A 128 -19.75 -4.38 -31.04
N GLY A 129 -20.33 -4.78 -29.90
CA GLY A 129 -21.31 -5.86 -29.82
C GLY A 129 -20.69 -7.26 -29.90
N HIS A 130 -19.36 -7.37 -29.76
CA HIS A 130 -18.68 -8.66 -29.76
C HIS A 130 -18.83 -9.39 -28.41
N ASP A 131 -18.71 -10.72 -28.45
CA ASP A 131 -18.67 -11.50 -27.22
C ASP A 131 -17.36 -11.27 -26.48
N ILE A 132 -17.47 -10.76 -25.25
CA ILE A 132 -16.33 -10.45 -24.39
C ILE A 132 -15.93 -11.62 -23.48
N ASN A 133 -16.65 -12.74 -23.48
CA ASN A 133 -16.35 -13.87 -22.59
C ASN A 133 -14.93 -14.43 -22.76
N GLN A 134 -14.37 -14.32 -23.96
CA GLN A 134 -12.96 -14.66 -24.23
C GLN A 134 -11.96 -13.86 -23.36
N TYR A 135 -12.36 -12.71 -22.80
CA TYR A 135 -11.51 -11.89 -21.93
C TYR A 135 -11.64 -12.21 -20.44
N ARG A 136 -12.56 -13.11 -20.04
CA ARG A 136 -12.76 -13.48 -18.62
C ARG A 136 -11.47 -14.03 -18.00
N GLU A 137 -10.88 -15.03 -18.64
CA GLU A 137 -9.66 -15.67 -18.16
C GLU A 137 -8.44 -14.72 -18.20
N PRO A 138 -8.19 -13.95 -19.29
CA PRO A 138 -7.20 -12.89 -19.27
C PRO A 138 -7.38 -11.84 -18.15
N CYS A 139 -8.62 -11.46 -17.84
CA CYS A 139 -8.94 -10.56 -16.72
C CYS A 139 -8.57 -11.22 -15.38
N ALA A 140 -8.97 -12.47 -15.16
CA ALA A 140 -8.65 -13.22 -13.95
C ALA A 140 -7.13 -13.31 -13.72
N LYS A 141 -6.36 -13.68 -14.74
CA LYS A 141 -4.90 -13.77 -14.65
C LYS A 141 -4.23 -12.42 -14.28
N LYS A 142 -4.73 -11.32 -14.82
CA LYS A 142 -4.26 -9.97 -14.47
C LYS A 142 -4.62 -9.60 -13.03
N PHE A 143 -5.83 -9.97 -12.60
CA PHE A 143 -6.27 -9.79 -11.23
C PHE A 143 -5.42 -10.59 -10.24
N ASP A 144 -5.09 -11.84 -10.55
CA ASP A 144 -4.19 -12.69 -9.75
C ASP A 144 -2.78 -12.09 -9.62
N THR A 145 -2.30 -11.43 -10.68
CA THR A 145 -1.02 -10.70 -10.62
C THR A 145 -1.09 -9.53 -9.64
N CYS A 146 -2.21 -8.81 -9.61
CA CYS A 146 -2.45 -7.74 -8.64
C CYS A 146 -2.51 -8.32 -7.20
N ASN A 147 -3.25 -9.42 -6.99
CA ASN A 147 -3.32 -10.11 -5.69
C ASN A 147 -1.93 -10.53 -5.21
N SER A 148 -1.13 -11.15 -6.07
CA SER A 148 0.23 -11.59 -5.72
C SER A 148 1.14 -10.43 -5.30
N ASN A 149 1.07 -9.29 -6.00
CA ASN A 149 1.85 -8.11 -5.65
C ASN A 149 1.36 -7.46 -4.35
N TYR A 150 0.05 -7.45 -4.11
CA TYR A 150 -0.54 -7.00 -2.87
C TYR A 150 -0.12 -7.86 -1.67
N ASP A 151 -0.15 -9.20 -1.82
CA ASP A 151 0.26 -10.14 -0.78
C ASP A 151 1.75 -9.98 -0.44
N LYS A 152 2.61 -9.80 -1.45
CA LYS A 152 4.04 -9.52 -1.24
C LYS A 152 4.24 -8.24 -0.44
N LEU A 153 3.60 -7.14 -0.85
CA LEU A 153 3.72 -5.85 -0.18
C LEU A 153 3.20 -5.91 1.26
N THR A 154 2.02 -6.50 1.49
CA THR A 154 1.45 -6.62 2.83
C THR A 154 2.26 -7.55 3.74
N SER A 155 2.90 -8.57 3.19
CA SER A 155 3.84 -9.42 3.93
C SER A 155 5.08 -8.63 4.38
N LEU A 156 5.61 -7.77 3.52
CA LEU A 156 6.70 -6.86 3.90
C LEU A 156 6.28 -5.86 4.97
N LEU A 157 5.08 -5.29 4.89
CA LEU A 157 4.54 -4.40 5.93
C LEU A 157 4.39 -5.14 7.27
N LYS A 158 3.91 -6.38 7.28
CA LYS A 158 3.81 -7.22 8.49
C LYS A 158 5.20 -7.52 9.09
N ASN A 159 6.18 -7.82 8.23
CA ASN A 159 7.57 -8.03 8.66
C ASN A 159 8.21 -6.74 9.20
N GLU A 160 7.85 -5.57 8.68
CA GLU A 160 8.32 -4.31 9.22
C GLU A 160 7.67 -4.02 10.58
N ALA A 161 6.37 -4.34 10.73
CA ALA A 161 5.66 -4.18 11.99
C ALA A 161 6.28 -5.01 13.13
N SER A 162 6.80 -6.21 12.84
CA SER A 162 7.44 -7.05 13.85
C SER A 162 8.77 -6.48 14.36
N LYS A 163 9.48 -5.68 13.55
CA LYS A 163 10.72 -4.98 13.95
C LYS A 163 10.46 -3.74 14.82
N LEU A 164 9.24 -3.19 14.74
CA LEU A 164 8.82 -2.00 15.47
C LEU A 164 8.10 -2.32 16.78
N ARG A 165 7.91 -3.61 17.11
CA ARG A 165 7.50 -4.08 18.45
C ARG A 165 8.69 -4.05 19.40
#